data_AF-A0A1H7M604-F1
#
_entry.id   AF-A0A1H7M604-F1
#
_cell.length_a   1.000
_cell.length_b   1.000
_cell.length_c   1.000
_cell.angle_alpha   90.00
_cell.angle_beta   90.00
_cell.angle_gamma   90.00
#
_symmetry.space_group_name_H-M   'P 1'
#
loop_
_entity.id
_entity.type
_entity.pdbx_description
1 polymer ?
#
loop_
_entity_poly.entity_id
_entity_poly.type
_entity_poly.pdbx_seq_one_letter_code
_entity_poly.pdbx_strand_id
1 'polypeptide(L)'
;MQKTFSEAEYAGKKKLTRRDRFLSDLEQLTPWTLLEAQIAPFYADNTGKRGRPSIGLPRMLRLYVVQQCFGLSDEGTEDAVYDSQAIR
;
A
#
# COMPACT_ATOMS: atom_id res chain seq x y z
N MET A 1 -9.52 -17.51 3.44
CA MET A 1 -9.64 -16.28 2.63
C MET A 1 -10.02 -16.71 1.22
N GLN A 2 -11.24 -16.39 0.77
CA GLN A 2 -11.73 -16.77 -0.56
C GLN A 2 -11.05 -15.88 -1.61
N LYS A 3 -10.22 -16.47 -2.48
CA LYS A 3 -9.61 -15.74 -3.59
C LYS A 3 -10.69 -15.39 -4.60
N THR A 4 -10.70 -14.15 -5.07
CA THR A 4 -11.63 -13.73 -6.13
C THR A 4 -11.17 -14.30 -7.48
N PHE A 5 -12.10 -14.49 -8.43
CA PHE A 5 -11.73 -14.95 -9.77
C PHE A 5 -10.67 -14.04 -10.42
N SER A 6 -10.75 -12.74 -10.17
CA SER A 6 -9.79 -11.74 -10.67
C SER A 6 -8.39 -11.90 -10.06
N GLU A 7 -8.27 -12.27 -8.78
CA GLU A 7 -6.98 -12.57 -8.14
C GLU A 7 -6.35 -13.86 -8.70
N ALA A 8 -7.17 -14.88 -8.94
CA ALA A 8 -6.71 -16.15 -9.51
C ALA A 8 -6.22 -15.97 -10.97
N GLU A 9 -6.91 -15.16 -11.75
CA GLU A 9 -6.51 -14.81 -13.12
C GLU A 9 -5.21 -14.00 -13.14
N TYR A 10 -5.07 -13.02 -12.24
CA TYR A 10 -3.85 -12.23 -12.12
C TYR A 10 -2.65 -13.08 -11.67
N ALA A 11 -2.83 -13.97 -10.69
CA ALA A 11 -1.79 -14.92 -10.27
C ALA A 11 -1.36 -15.89 -11.39
N GLY A 12 -2.25 -16.17 -12.36
CA GLY A 12 -1.96 -16.96 -13.55
C GLY A 12 -1.17 -16.21 -14.64
N LYS A 13 -0.99 -14.89 -14.53
CA LYS A 13 -0.24 -14.11 -15.52
C LYS A 13 1.26 -14.43 -15.43
N LYS A 14 1.79 -15.08 -16.46
CA LYS A 14 3.22 -15.46 -16.57
C LYS A 14 4.20 -14.28 -16.64
N LYS A 15 3.74 -13.05 -16.89
CA LYS A 15 4.61 -11.86 -17.03
C LYS A 15 4.32 -10.85 -15.92
N LEU A 16 5.32 -10.62 -15.06
CA LEU A 16 5.32 -9.52 -14.10
C LEU A 16 5.39 -8.17 -14.84
N THR A 17 4.48 -7.27 -14.50
CA THR A 17 4.50 -5.91 -15.03
C THR A 17 5.71 -5.14 -14.49
N ARG A 18 5.99 -3.97 -15.07
CA ARG A 18 7.03 -3.07 -14.53
C ARG A 18 6.65 -2.55 -13.14
N ARG A 19 5.35 -2.34 -12.88
CA ARG A 19 4.84 -1.89 -11.58
C ARG A 19 5.02 -2.98 -10.52
N ASP A 20 4.72 -4.24 -10.83
CA ASP A 20 4.87 -5.36 -9.88
C ASP A 20 6.32 -5.51 -9.42
N ARG A 21 7.26 -5.42 -10.38
CA ARG A 21 8.70 -5.48 -10.08
C ARG A 21 9.13 -4.30 -9.22
N PHE A 22 8.73 -3.09 -9.60
CA PHE A 22 9.07 -1.90 -8.83
C PHE A 22 8.52 -1.94 -7.39
N LEU A 23 7.28 -2.39 -7.20
CA LEU A 23 6.67 -2.55 -5.88
C LEU A 23 7.37 -3.64 -5.05
N SER A 24 7.77 -4.75 -5.68
CA SER A 24 8.58 -5.78 -5.03
C SER A 24 9.95 -5.24 -4.60
N ASP A 25 10.60 -4.44 -5.46
CA ASP A 25 11.89 -3.83 -5.14
C ASP A 25 11.72 -2.84 -3.98
N LEU A 26 10.66 -2.03 -3.97
CA LEU A 26 10.35 -1.13 -2.85
C LEU A 26 10.14 -1.90 -1.53
N GLU A 27 9.39 -3.00 -1.55
CA GLU A 27 9.16 -3.79 -0.33
C GLU A 27 10.47 -4.35 0.24
N GLN A 28 11.41 -4.76 -0.63
CA GLN A 28 12.70 -5.32 -0.22
C GLN A 28 13.73 -4.27 0.19
N LEU A 29 13.78 -3.15 -0.51
CA LEU A 29 14.83 -2.13 -0.34
C LEU A 29 14.48 -1.10 0.75
N THR A 30 13.20 -0.91 1.04
CA THR A 30 12.76 0.10 2.02
C THR A 30 12.92 -0.43 3.44
N PRO A 31 13.60 0.29 4.35
CA PRO A 31 13.74 -0.13 5.73
C PRO A 31 12.47 0.17 6.55
N TRP A 32 11.37 -0.53 6.27
CA TRP A 32 10.04 -0.26 6.82
C TRP A 32 10.01 -0.13 8.33
N THR A 33 10.58 -1.10 9.06
CA THR A 33 10.57 -1.10 10.53
C THR A 33 11.25 0.14 11.11
N LEU A 34 12.34 0.60 10.49
CA LEU A 34 13.04 1.80 10.95
C LEU A 34 12.22 3.06 10.67
N LEU A 35 11.61 3.16 9.49
CA LEU A 35 10.76 4.28 9.13
C LEU A 35 9.50 4.33 10.02
N GLU A 36 8.85 3.19 10.22
CA GLU A 36 7.69 3.07 11.11
C GLU A 36 8.06 3.51 12.54
N ALA A 37 9.21 3.08 13.08
CA ALA A 37 9.66 3.48 14.41
C ALA A 37 9.92 5.00 14.52
N GLN A 38 10.46 5.62 13.47
CA GLN A 38 10.72 7.07 13.44
C GLN A 38 9.43 7.88 13.32
N ILE A 39 8.42 7.37 12.61
CA ILE A 39 7.17 8.07 12.35
C ILE A 39 6.15 7.84 13.48
N ALA A 40 6.19 6.68 14.14
CA ALA A 40 5.24 6.28 15.19
C ALA A 40 4.96 7.36 16.26
N PRO A 41 5.95 8.09 16.80
CA PRO A 41 5.69 9.15 17.79
C PRO A 41 4.81 10.29 17.28
N PHE A 42 4.76 10.50 15.95
CA PHE A 42 4.01 11.57 15.29
C PHE A 42 2.70 11.06 14.66
N TYR A 43 2.51 9.74 14.61
CA TYR A 43 1.31 9.14 14.03
C TYR A 43 0.22 8.99 15.09
N ALA A 44 -0.77 9.88 15.04
CA ALA A 44 -1.89 9.84 15.98
C ALA A 44 -2.82 8.66 15.66
N ASP A 45 -2.67 7.56 16.40
CA ASP A 45 -3.65 6.49 16.36
C ASP A 45 -4.91 6.92 17.15
N ASN A 46 -6.04 6.95 16.45
CA ASN A 46 -7.35 7.24 17.02
C ASN A 46 -8.23 5.99 17.12
N THR A 47 -7.67 4.79 16.94
CA THR A 47 -8.39 3.53 17.13
C THR A 47 -9.05 3.49 18.52
N GLY A 48 -10.36 3.24 18.55
CA GLY A 48 -11.16 3.24 19.79
C GLY A 48 -11.65 4.61 20.26
N LYS A 49 -11.33 5.71 19.55
CA LYS A 49 -11.90 7.05 19.81
C LYS A 49 -13.12 7.31 18.91
N ARG A 50 -13.92 8.32 19.27
CA ARG A 50 -15.07 8.75 18.45
C ARG A 50 -14.58 9.29 17.09
N GLY A 51 -15.12 8.74 16.00
CA GLY A 51 -14.80 9.13 14.63
C GLY A 51 -14.45 7.93 13.75
N ARG A 52 -14.01 8.19 12.50
CA ARG A 52 -13.46 7.15 11.64
C ARG A 52 -12.10 6.73 12.20
N PRO A 53 -11.86 5.43 12.44
CA PRO A 53 -10.55 4.96 12.87
C PRO A 53 -9.49 5.30 11.81
N SER A 54 -8.34 5.74 12.27
CA SER A 54 -7.14 5.93 11.47
C SER A 54 -6.70 4.58 10.93
N ILE A 55 -6.28 4.57 9.68
CA ILE A 55 -5.64 3.39 9.09
C ILE A 55 -4.33 3.13 9.84
N GLY A 56 -3.94 1.89 10.10
CA GLY A 56 -2.68 1.61 10.80
C GLY A 56 -1.47 2.22 10.09
N LEU A 57 -0.51 2.73 10.87
CA LEU A 57 0.73 3.35 10.37
C LEU A 57 1.43 2.53 9.26
N PRO A 58 1.60 1.20 9.36
CA PRO A 58 2.27 0.41 8.32
C PRO A 58 1.58 0.49 6.95
N ARG A 59 0.25 0.59 6.94
CA ARG A 59 -0.53 0.68 5.71
C ARG A 59 -0.50 2.10 5.16
N MET A 60 -0.67 3.13 6.02
CA MET A 60 -0.57 4.52 5.57
C MET A 60 0.80 4.87 5.01
N LEU A 61 1.87 4.40 5.65
CA LEU A 61 3.23 4.63 5.17
C LEU A 61 3.44 4.04 3.78
N ARG A 62 2.98 2.81 3.54
CA ARG A 62 3.04 2.18 2.21
C ARG A 62 2.26 2.95 1.16
N LEU A 63 1.06 3.43 1.49
CA LEU A 63 0.25 4.26 0.59
C LEU A 63 0.97 5.55 0.21
N TYR A 64 1.55 6.27 1.17
CA TYR A 64 2.31 7.48 0.88
C TYR A 64 3.53 7.21 0.02
N VAL A 65 4.26 6.13 0.26
CA VAL A 65 5.42 5.76 -0.58
C VAL A 65 4.98 5.48 -2.01
N VAL A 66 3.92 4.68 -2.22
CA VAL A 66 3.35 4.40 -3.55
C VAL A 66 2.90 5.69 -4.24
N GLN A 67 2.20 6.57 -3.51
CA GLN A 67 1.75 7.86 -4.01
C GLN A 67 2.92 8.69 -4.54
N GLN A 68 3.99 8.84 -3.75
CA GLN A 68 5.17 9.62 -4.14
C GLN A 68 5.91 8.99 -5.33
N CYS A 69 6.08 7.67 -5.32
CA CYS A 69 6.80 6.98 -6.39
C CYS A 69 6.09 7.01 -7.75
N PHE A 70 4.75 7.05 -7.75
CA PHE A 70 3.96 7.11 -8.99
C PHE A 70 3.43 8.51 -9.31
N GLY A 71 3.70 9.51 -8.48
CA GLY A 71 3.21 10.88 -8.67
C GLY A 71 1.68 10.98 -8.62
N LEU A 72 1.05 10.18 -7.76
CA LEU A 72 -0.41 10.15 -7.62
C LEU A 72 -0.89 11.26 -6.67
N SER A 73 -2.12 11.74 -6.89
CA SER A 73 -2.84 12.49 -5.85
C SER A 73 -3.33 11.54 -4.74
N ASP A 74 -3.84 12.09 -3.64
CA ASP A 74 -4.47 11.28 -2.58
C ASP A 74 -5.63 10.46 -3.17
N GLU A 75 -6.54 11.12 -3.90
CA GLU A 75 -7.65 10.48 -4.63
C GLU A 75 -7.14 9.42 -5.63
N GLY A 76 -6.12 9.76 -6.41
CA GLY A 76 -5.54 8.83 -7.38
C GLY A 76 -4.84 7.63 -6.74
N THR A 77 -4.40 7.75 -5.48
CA THR A 77 -3.84 6.64 -4.70
C THR A 77 -4.95 5.72 -4.20
N GLU A 78 -6.07 6.28 -3.75
CA GLU A 78 -7.26 5.49 -3.39
C GLU A 78 -7.76 4.70 -4.61
N ASP A 79 -7.94 5.37 -5.76
CA ASP A 79 -8.34 4.73 -7.01
C ASP A 79 -7.35 3.63 -7.43
N ALA A 80 -6.04 3.87 -7.32
CA ALA A 80 -5.03 2.88 -7.65
C ALA A 80 -5.11 1.62 -6.79
N VAL A 81 -5.47 1.72 -5.51
CA VAL A 81 -5.67 0.56 -4.62
C VAL A 81 -6.91 -0.25 -5.04
N TYR A 82 -7.95 0.41 -5.53
CA TYR A 82 -9.15 -0.28 -6.02
C TYR A 82 -8.95 -0.91 -7.39
N ASP A 83 -8.31 -0.20 -8.33
CA ASP A 83 -8.27 -0.56 -9.75
C ASP A 83 -7.03 -1.36 -10.16
N SER A 84 -5.90 -1.17 -9.48
CA SER A 84 -4.65 -1.85 -9.83
C SER A 84 -4.48 -3.12 -9.02
N GLN A 85 -4.55 -4.27 -9.70
CA GLN A 85 -4.21 -5.58 -9.13
C GLN A 85 -2.77 -5.66 -8.60
N ALA A 86 -1.90 -4.73 -8.99
CA ALA A 86 -0.52 -4.65 -8.50
C ALA A 86 -0.37 -3.84 -7.21
N ILE A 87 -1.27 -2.88 -6.95
CA ILE A 87 -1.20 -1.94 -5.81
C ILE A 87 -2.18 -2.34 -4.70
N ARG A 88 -3.24 -3.08 -5.06
CA ARG A 88 -4.19 -3.69 -4.13
C ARG A 88 -3.50 -4.64 -3.14
#